data_AF-A0A0G1MSM2-F1
#
_entry.id   AF-A0A0G1MSM2-F1
#
_cell.length_a   1.000
_cell.length_b   1.000
_cell.length_c   1.000
_cell.angle_alpha   90.00
_cell.angle_beta   90.00
_cell.angle_gamma   90.00
#
_symmetry.space_group_name_H-M   'P 1'
#
loop_
_entity.id
_entity.type
_entity.pdbx_description
1 polymer ?
#
loop_
_entity_poly.entity_id
_entity_poly.type
_entity_poly.pdbx_seq_one_letter_code
_entity_poly.pdbx_strand_id
1 'polypeptide(L)' 'ALNAAAHPKSSDYLYYLSTRDGSQIIYSKTLAEHLSNRAKYLGF' A
#
# COMPACT_ATOMS: atom_id res chain seq x y z
N ALA A 1 -15.26 -11.95 0.22
CA ALA A 1 -15.32 -10.48 0.02
C ALA A 1 -16.24 -9.76 1.02
N LEU A 2 -17.35 -10.34 1.49
CA LEU A 2 -18.31 -9.64 2.37
C LEU A 2 -17.74 -9.18 3.73
N ASN A 3 -16.88 -9.97 4.37
CA ASN A 3 -16.45 -9.72 5.75
C ASN A 3 -15.54 -8.48 5.90
N ALA A 4 -14.72 -8.19 4.89
CA ALA A 4 -13.85 -7.02 4.88
C ALA A 4 -14.63 -5.71 4.63
N ALA A 5 -15.74 -5.78 3.91
CA ALA A 5 -16.64 -4.65 3.70
C ALA A 5 -17.51 -4.38 4.94
N ALA A 6 -17.87 -5.41 5.71
CA ALA A 6 -18.64 -5.29 6.94
C ALA A 6 -17.84 -4.76 8.13
N HIS A 7 -16.52 -4.97 8.15
CA HIS A 7 -15.60 -4.50 9.20
C HIS A 7 -14.42 -3.73 8.61
N PRO A 8 -14.64 -2.50 8.10
CA PRO A 8 -13.53 -1.66 7.70
C PRO A 8 -12.69 -1.33 8.94
N LYS A 9 -11.43 -1.75 8.97
CA LYS A 9 -10.47 -1.18 9.92
C LYS A 9 -10.22 0.26 9.51
N SER A 10 -10.54 1.23 10.38
CA SER A 10 -10.07 2.60 10.23
C SER A 10 -8.55 2.57 10.11
N SER A 11 -8.08 2.84 8.90
CA SER A 11 -6.69 2.74 8.52
C SER A 11 -6.43 3.99 7.70
N ASP A 12 -5.64 4.93 8.21
CA ASP A 12 -5.23 6.15 7.49
C ASP A 12 -4.30 5.87 6.29
N TYR A 13 -4.21 4.61 5.87
CA TYR A 13 -3.36 4.14 4.80
C TYR A 13 -4.11 4.28 3.48
N LEU A 14 -4.00 5.47 2.88
CA LEU A 14 -4.65 5.82 1.63
C LEU A 14 -4.00 5.17 0.40
N TYR A 15 -2.77 4.67 0.52
CA TYR A 15 -1.99 4.14 -0.59
C TYR A 15 -1.47 2.75 -0.28
N TYR A 16 -1.51 1.86 -1.27
CA TYR A 16 -0.84 0.57 -1.21
C TYR A 16 0.05 0.41 -2.44
N LEU A 17 1.19 -0.25 -2.26
CA LEU A 17 2.14 -0.57 -3.31
C LEU A 17 2.51 -2.05 -3.21
N SER A 18 2.29 -2.80 -4.28
CA SER A 18 2.80 -4.17 -4.41
C SER A 18 4.22 -4.13 -4.98
N THR A 19 5.15 -4.84 -4.36
CA THR A 19 6.48 -5.06 -4.94
C THR A 19 6.37 -5.86 -6.25
N ARG A 20 7.33 -5.69 -7.16
CA ARG A 20 7.34 -6.37 -8.48
C ARG A 20 7.32 -7.90 -8.38
N ASP A 21 7.86 -8.41 -7.27
CA ASP A 21 7.92 -9.83 -6.93
C ASP A 21 6.60 -10.36 -6.32
N GLY A 22 5.65 -9.48 -5.97
CA GLY A 22 4.39 -9.84 -5.31
C GLY A 22 4.55 -10.26 -3.84
N SER A 23 5.78 -10.44 -3.37
CA SER A 23 6.11 -10.91 -2.02
C SER A 23 5.72 -9.95 -0.89
N GLN A 24 5.55 -8.65 -1.17
CA GLN A 24 5.21 -7.66 -0.14
C GLN A 24 4.23 -6.60 -0.64
N ILE A 25 3.25 -6.30 0.23
CA ILE A 25 2.34 -5.17 0.07
C ILE A 25 2.72 -4.11 1.10
N ILE A 26 3.14 -2.95 0.61
CA ILE A 26 3.57 -1.82 1.41
C ILE A 26 2.41 -0.84 1.48
N TYR A 27 1.92 -0.60 2.68
CA TYR A 27 0.85 0.36 2.93
C TYR A 27 1.48 1.69 3.34
N SER A 28 1.04 2.79 2.73
CA SER A 28 1.54 4.14 2.98
C SER A 28 0.37 5.08 3.29
N LYS A 29 0.56 5.95 4.28
CA LYS A 29 -0.45 6.93 4.69
C LYS A 29 -0.38 8.19 3.84
N THR A 30 0.80 8.52 3.34
CA THR A 30 1.07 9.75 2.60
C THR A 30 1.55 9.48 1.17
N LEU A 31 1.26 10.42 0.26
CA LEU A 31 1.74 10.38 -1.12
C LEU A 31 3.28 10.38 -1.18
N ALA A 32 3.93 11.12 -0.26
CA ALA A 32 5.40 11.19 -0.18
C ALA A 32 6.03 9.83 0.17
N GLU A 33 5.48 9.10 1.14
CA GLU A 33 5.90 7.72 1.43
C GLU A 33 5.63 6.79 0.25
N HIS A 34 4.48 6.93 -0.40
CA HIS A 34 4.14 6.10 -1.56
C HIS A 34 5.13 6.31 -2.72
N LEU A 35 5.53 7.55 -3.00
CA LEU A 35 6.50 7.88 -4.05
C LEU A 35 7.91 7.39 -3.69
N SER A 36 8.32 7.52 -2.42
CA SER A 36 9.61 6.99 -1.93
C SER A 36 9.64 5.46 -2.03
N ASN A 37 8.55 4.78 -1.66
CA ASN A 37 8.41 3.34 -1.80
C ASN A 37 8.36 2.92 -3.28
N ARG A 38 7.68 3.67 -4.16
CA ARG A 38 7.73 3.40 -5.61
C ARG A 38 9.16 3.47 -6.15
N ALA A 39 9.89 4.52 -5.82
CA ALA A 39 11.29 4.66 -6.25
C ALA A 39 12.17 3.52 -5.71
N LYS A 40 11.96 3.14 -4.44
CA LYS A 40 12.74 2.11 -3.76
C LYS A 40 12.45 0.69 -4.26
N TYR A 41 11.20 0.38 -4.59
CA TYR A 41 10.76 -0.99 -4.91
C TYR A 41 10.49 -1.25 -6.39
N LEU A 42 10.14 -0.23 -7.20
CA LEU A 42 9.95 -0.40 -8.64
C LEU A 42 11.16 0.06 -9.47
N GLY A 43 12.05 0.88 -8.93
CA GLY A 43 13.11 1.52 -9.72
C GLY A 43 12.54 2.51 -10.74
N PHE A 44 13.41 3.36 -11.30
CA PHE A 44 13.05 4.27 -12.38
C PHE A 44 12.87 3.54 -13.72
#